data_AF-A0A7L2VHF7-F1
#
_entry.id   AF-A0A7L2VHF7-F1
#
_cell.length_a   1.000
_cell.length_b   1.000
_cell.length_c   1.000
_cell.angle_alpha   90.00
_cell.angle_beta   90.00
_cell.angle_gamma   90.00
#
_symmetry.space_group_name_H-M   'P 1'
#
loop_
_entity.id
_entity.type
_entity.pdbx_description
1 polymer ?
#
loop_
_entity_poly.entity_id
_entity_poly.type
_entity_poly.pdbx_seq_one_letter_code
_entity_poly.pdbx_strand_id
1 'polypeptide(L)'
;EDIKPPCEDAQPLKEEVVKTPRPNTVLLQEIPSGVSARVPRNELVSYSQSAKTEQKRLRVCSVPGCFLQDLSNPTSPYVKYFKKNKEELAQKLYCLYNSTIFEQKLPEKMVIIWNKKMRKTAGYCVTGQTESPEAKRYARIELSERVCDSADRLRDTLVHEACHA
;
A
#
# COMPACT_ATOMS: atom_id res chain seq x y z
N GLU A 1 -24.23 17.23 -22.08
CA GLU A 1 -23.73 16.33 -21.02
C GLU A 1 -22.48 16.96 -20.47
N ASP A 2 -22.59 17.57 -19.29
CA ASP A 2 -21.60 18.50 -18.74
C ASP A 2 -20.81 17.76 -17.65
N ILE A 3 -19.56 17.38 -17.95
CA ILE A 3 -18.69 16.69 -16.99
C ILE A 3 -17.98 17.75 -16.15
N LYS A 4 -18.51 17.97 -14.95
CA LYS A 4 -17.97 18.86 -13.94
C LYS A 4 -16.85 18.15 -13.14
N PRO A 5 -15.64 18.72 -13.00
CA PRO A 5 -14.64 18.20 -12.07
C PRO A 5 -14.83 18.86 -10.70
N PRO A 6 -14.48 18.18 -9.59
CA PRO A 6 -13.76 18.95 -8.56
C PRO A 6 -12.79 18.12 -7.71
N CYS A 7 -11.65 18.70 -7.36
CA CYS A 7 -11.43 19.14 -5.97
C CYS A 7 -10.11 19.91 -5.83
N GLU A 8 -10.24 21.19 -5.47
CA GLU A 8 -9.16 22.02 -4.95
C GLU A 8 -9.05 21.92 -3.41
N ASP A 9 -7.85 22.32 -2.95
CA ASP A 9 -7.18 22.21 -1.65
C ASP A 9 -7.91 22.66 -0.36
N ALA A 10 -7.57 21.99 0.75
CA ALA A 10 -7.41 22.63 2.07
C ALA A 10 -6.60 21.76 3.07
N GLN A 11 -5.85 22.45 3.94
CA GLN A 11 -4.70 22.02 4.76
C GLN A 11 -5.03 21.33 6.11
N PRO A 12 -4.08 20.63 6.78
CA PRO A 12 -4.34 19.89 8.02
C PRO A 12 -3.91 20.60 9.33
N LEU A 13 -4.73 20.43 10.38
CA LEU A 13 -4.50 20.87 11.76
C LEU A 13 -4.33 19.67 12.74
N LYS A 14 -3.09 19.49 13.21
CA LYS A 14 -2.59 19.19 14.59
C LYS A 14 -3.36 18.18 15.48
N GLU A 15 -2.69 17.05 15.79
CA GLU A 15 -3.06 16.08 16.86
C GLU A 15 -2.18 16.18 18.11
N GLU A 16 -2.76 15.84 19.26
CA GLU A 16 -2.15 15.63 20.59
C GLU A 16 -2.29 14.14 21.02
N VAL A 17 -1.30 13.61 21.75
CA VAL A 17 -1.05 12.17 21.99
C VAL A 17 -1.25 11.79 23.47
N VAL A 18 -1.87 10.63 23.74
CA VAL A 18 -1.79 9.92 25.04
C VAL A 18 -1.50 8.41 24.84
N LYS A 19 -0.68 7.83 25.74
CA LYS A 19 -0.02 6.50 25.69
C LYS A 19 -0.65 5.48 26.67
N THR A 20 -0.38 4.16 26.51
CA THR A 20 0.01 3.12 27.53
C THR A 20 -0.09 1.66 26.95
N PRO A 21 0.23 0.52 27.64
CA PRO A 21 1.48 -0.26 27.46
C PRO A 21 1.32 -1.80 27.17
N ARG A 22 2.45 -2.53 27.08
CA ARG A 22 2.64 -3.98 26.74
C ARG A 22 2.81 -4.91 27.96
N PRO A 23 2.77 -6.25 27.78
CA PRO A 23 3.62 -7.18 28.55
C PRO A 23 4.39 -8.25 27.71
N ASN A 24 5.19 -9.08 28.42
CA ASN A 24 6.48 -9.71 28.04
C ASN A 24 6.50 -11.23 27.69
N THR A 25 7.67 -11.65 27.20
CA THR A 25 8.34 -12.94 26.87
C THR A 25 8.26 -14.14 27.85
N VAL A 26 8.32 -15.40 27.33
CA VAL A 26 9.00 -16.60 27.92
C VAL A 26 9.51 -17.58 26.81
N LEU A 27 10.46 -18.46 27.18
CA LEU A 27 11.59 -19.15 26.52
C LEU A 27 11.39 -20.63 26.04
N LEU A 28 12.31 -21.06 25.16
CA LEU A 28 12.65 -22.37 24.51
C LEU A 28 12.67 -23.68 25.33
N GLN A 29 12.48 -24.82 24.63
CA GLN A 29 13.18 -26.11 24.85
C GLN A 29 13.45 -26.89 23.53
N GLU A 30 14.58 -27.62 23.48
CA GLU A 30 15.17 -28.33 22.33
C GLU A 30 15.10 -29.89 22.38
N ILE A 31 15.11 -30.48 21.17
CA ILE A 31 15.44 -31.80 20.53
C ILE A 31 16.04 -33.00 21.33
N PRO A 32 15.95 -34.26 20.80
CA PRO A 32 17.09 -34.90 20.09
C PRO A 32 16.71 -35.70 18.79
N SER A 33 17.39 -35.54 17.65
CA SER A 33 18.54 -36.31 17.07
C SER A 33 18.28 -37.83 16.91
N GLY A 34 18.48 -38.53 15.79
CA GLY A 34 18.99 -38.24 14.45
C GLY A 34 19.12 -39.57 13.66
N VAL A 35 19.17 -39.55 12.32
CA VAL A 35 19.80 -40.60 11.49
C VAL A 35 20.27 -40.01 10.15
N SER A 36 21.44 -40.46 9.75
CA SER A 36 22.27 -40.01 8.63
C SER A 36 21.99 -40.81 7.34
N ALA A 37 21.95 -40.15 6.19
CA ALA A 37 22.23 -40.79 4.90
C ALA A 37 22.87 -39.79 3.92
N ARG A 38 23.88 -40.27 3.19
CA ARG A 38 24.86 -39.53 2.40
C ARG A 38 24.37 -39.25 0.96
N VAL A 39 25.00 -38.23 0.38
CA VAL A 39 24.82 -37.52 -0.91
C VAL A 39 25.16 -38.38 -2.15
N PRO A 40 24.58 -38.07 -3.33
CA PRO A 40 25.34 -37.53 -4.49
C PRO A 40 24.59 -36.31 -5.09
N ARG A 41 25.10 -35.06 -5.17
CA ARG A 41 26.15 -34.42 -5.99
C ARG A 41 26.04 -34.63 -7.51
N ASN A 42 25.79 -33.51 -8.20
CA ASN A 42 25.73 -33.19 -9.65
C ASN A 42 24.40 -33.56 -10.33
N GLU A 43 23.78 -32.71 -11.15
CA GLU A 43 24.35 -32.02 -12.31
C GLU A 43 23.87 -30.58 -12.53
N LEU A 44 24.73 -29.82 -13.23
CA LEU A 44 24.50 -28.47 -13.73
C LEU A 44 23.20 -28.37 -14.52
N VAL A 45 22.28 -27.53 -14.06
CA VAL A 45 21.23 -27.02 -14.93
C VAL A 45 21.87 -25.96 -15.82
N SER A 46 22.09 -26.35 -17.08
CA SER A 46 22.58 -25.52 -18.17
C SER A 46 21.79 -24.20 -18.22
N TYR A 47 22.46 -23.11 -17.89
CA TYR A 47 21.98 -21.76 -18.13
C TYR A 47 22.09 -21.51 -19.63
N SER A 48 21.05 -21.87 -20.38
CA SER A 48 20.96 -21.50 -21.78
C SER A 48 20.79 -19.99 -21.87
N GLN A 49 21.91 -19.29 -22.05
CA GLN A 49 21.93 -17.91 -22.54
C GLN A 49 21.37 -17.93 -23.97
N SER A 50 20.06 -17.76 -24.10
CA SER A 50 19.51 -17.29 -25.36
C SER A 50 19.27 -15.80 -25.19
N ALA A 51 20.27 -15.01 -25.59
CA ALA A 51 20.11 -13.60 -25.85
C ALA A 51 19.17 -13.44 -27.04
N LYS A 52 17.87 -13.45 -26.75
CA LYS A 52 16.84 -12.93 -27.63
C LYS A 52 16.31 -11.70 -26.94
N THR A 53 16.47 -10.54 -27.58
CA THR A 53 15.70 -9.34 -27.32
C THR A 53 14.24 -9.64 -27.66
N GLU A 54 13.61 -10.45 -26.81
CA GLU A 54 12.17 -10.59 -26.74
C GLU A 54 11.68 -9.25 -26.19
N GLN A 55 11.20 -8.39 -27.08
CA GLN A 55 10.41 -7.22 -26.69
C GLN A 55 9.25 -7.74 -25.86
N LYS A 56 9.44 -7.76 -24.53
CA LYS A 56 8.49 -8.30 -23.57
C LYS A 56 7.21 -7.51 -23.75
N ARG A 57 6.26 -8.10 -24.47
CA ARG A 57 4.94 -7.52 -24.71
C ARG A 57 4.31 -7.33 -23.35
N LEU A 58 4.42 -6.13 -22.79
CA LEU A 58 3.88 -5.81 -21.47
C LEU A 58 2.39 -6.07 -21.56
N ARG A 59 1.90 -7.03 -20.77
CA ARG A 59 0.47 -7.32 -20.71
C ARG A 59 -0.20 -6.06 -20.17
N VAL A 60 -0.97 -5.40 -21.03
CA VAL A 60 -1.76 -4.24 -20.64
C VAL A 60 -2.88 -4.74 -19.71
N CYS A 61 -3.01 -4.11 -18.56
CA CYS A 61 -4.10 -4.40 -17.64
C CYS A 61 -5.44 -4.07 -18.30
N SER A 62 -6.43 -4.96 -18.22
CA SER A 62 -7.76 -4.75 -18.81
C SER A 62 -8.67 -3.85 -17.96
N VAL A 63 -8.23 -3.46 -16.76
CA VAL A 63 -8.99 -2.60 -15.87
C VAL A 63 -9.00 -1.17 -16.43
N PRO A 64 -10.17 -0.57 -16.70
CA PRO A 64 -10.27 0.79 -17.21
C PRO A 64 -9.55 1.79 -16.30
N GLY A 65 -8.75 2.69 -16.89
CA GLY A 65 -8.00 3.69 -16.13
C GLY A 65 -6.88 3.13 -15.24
N CYS A 66 -6.55 1.84 -15.35
CA CYS A 66 -5.45 1.26 -14.57
C CYS A 66 -4.09 1.81 -15.05
N PHE A 67 -3.41 2.50 -14.15
CA PHE A 67 -2.06 3.05 -14.34
C PHE A 67 -1.01 2.31 -13.48
N LEU A 68 -1.36 1.17 -12.87
CA LEU A 68 -0.48 0.45 -11.95
C LEU A 68 0.82 -0.02 -12.61
N GLN A 69 0.80 -0.28 -13.92
CA GLN A 69 1.99 -0.65 -14.68
C GLN A 69 3.04 0.47 -14.73
N ASP A 70 2.60 1.73 -14.68
CA ASP A 70 3.49 2.90 -14.66
C ASP A 70 4.28 2.99 -13.36
N LEU A 71 3.78 2.39 -12.27
CA LEU A 71 4.48 2.36 -10.99
C LEU A 71 5.68 1.39 -11.00
N SER A 72 5.72 0.44 -11.96
CA SER A 72 6.88 -0.41 -12.19
C SER A 72 7.94 0.25 -13.09
N ASN A 73 7.64 1.40 -13.68
CA ASN A 73 8.59 2.11 -14.54
C ASN A 73 9.40 3.13 -13.70
N PRO A 74 10.74 2.96 -13.55
CA PRO A 74 11.56 3.90 -12.78
C PRO A 74 11.57 5.32 -13.35
N THR A 75 11.21 5.51 -14.62
CA THR A 75 11.13 6.85 -15.24
C THR A 75 9.80 7.54 -15.00
N SER A 76 8.79 6.83 -14.48
CA SER A 76 7.49 7.41 -14.16
C SER A 76 7.63 8.53 -13.12
N PRO A 77 6.92 9.66 -13.26
CA PRO A 77 7.00 10.76 -12.30
C PRO A 77 6.62 10.33 -10.87
N TYR A 78 5.71 9.35 -10.73
CA TYR A 78 5.30 8.80 -9.44
C TYR A 78 6.39 8.01 -8.74
N VAL A 79 7.27 7.35 -9.50
CA VAL A 79 8.41 6.60 -8.96
C VAL A 79 9.58 7.54 -8.74
N LYS A 80 9.98 8.28 -9.78
CA LYS A 80 11.14 9.17 -9.77
C LYS A 80 11.02 10.32 -8.78
N TYR A 81 9.83 10.92 -8.67
CA TYR A 81 9.56 12.06 -7.81
C TYR A 81 8.50 11.74 -6.75
N PHE A 82 8.52 10.51 -6.21
CA PHE A 82 7.54 10.01 -5.25
C PHE A 82 7.21 11.01 -4.14
N LYS A 83 8.21 11.56 -3.45
CA LYS A 83 8.00 12.50 -2.33
C LYS A 83 7.19 13.75 -2.68
N LYS A 84 7.23 14.19 -3.94
CA LYS A 84 6.47 15.35 -4.42
C LYS A 84 5.05 14.98 -4.88
N ASN A 85 4.87 13.73 -5.30
CA ASN A 85 3.64 13.26 -5.95
C ASN A 85 2.85 12.27 -5.09
N LYS A 86 3.31 11.93 -3.88
CA LYS A 86 2.75 10.85 -3.05
C LYS A 86 1.29 11.12 -2.65
N GLU A 87 0.93 12.37 -2.41
CA GLU A 87 -0.45 12.78 -2.09
C GLU A 87 -1.38 12.55 -3.27
N GLU A 88 -1.01 13.06 -4.46
CA GLU A 88 -1.77 12.85 -5.69
C GLU A 88 -1.88 11.37 -6.05
N LEU A 89 -0.77 10.64 -5.93
CA LEU A 89 -0.71 9.21 -6.19
C LEU A 89 -1.63 8.42 -5.25
N ALA A 90 -1.64 8.76 -3.96
CA ALA A 90 -2.51 8.10 -2.99
C ALA A 90 -3.99 8.28 -3.36
N GLN A 91 -4.40 9.49 -3.73
CA GLN A 91 -5.77 9.77 -4.15
C GLN A 91 -6.12 9.01 -5.43
N LYS A 92 -5.24 9.02 -6.45
CA LYS A 92 -5.46 8.27 -7.69
C LYS A 92 -5.59 6.77 -7.47
N LEU A 93 -4.71 6.20 -6.64
CA LEU A 93 -4.78 4.78 -6.27
C LEU A 93 -6.08 4.46 -5.53
N TYR A 94 -6.47 5.30 -4.57
CA TYR A 94 -7.73 5.12 -3.85
C TYR A 94 -8.94 5.12 -4.80
N CYS A 95 -9.04 6.10 -5.72
CA CYS A 95 -10.12 6.15 -6.69
C CYS A 95 -10.17 4.90 -7.58
N LEU A 96 -9.00 4.43 -8.04
CA LEU A 96 -8.90 3.18 -8.80
C LEU A 96 -9.40 1.99 -7.97
N TYR A 97 -8.95 1.84 -6.73
CA TYR A 97 -9.35 0.72 -5.87
C TYR A 97 -10.83 0.78 -5.50
N ASN A 98 -11.36 1.94 -5.13
CA ASN A 98 -12.77 2.08 -4.78
C ASN A 98 -13.67 1.68 -5.95
N SER A 99 -13.35 2.14 -7.16
CA SER A 99 -14.13 1.81 -8.36
C SER A 99 -13.99 0.37 -8.84
N THR A 100 -12.84 -0.28 -8.63
CA THR A 100 -12.53 -1.60 -9.24
C THR A 100 -12.54 -2.78 -8.28
N ILE A 101 -12.19 -2.56 -7.00
CA ILE A 101 -12.08 -3.61 -5.97
C ILE A 101 -13.26 -3.53 -5.01
N PHE A 102 -13.63 -2.32 -4.60
CA PHE A 102 -14.66 -2.11 -3.57
C PHE A 102 -16.04 -1.76 -4.14
N GLU A 103 -16.21 -1.73 -5.46
CA GLU A 103 -17.50 -1.47 -6.13
C GLU A 103 -18.18 -0.17 -5.64
N GLN A 104 -17.40 0.87 -5.36
CA GLN A 104 -17.85 2.16 -4.83
C GLN A 104 -18.54 2.09 -3.46
N LYS A 105 -18.26 1.05 -2.67
CA LYS A 105 -18.83 0.88 -1.31
C LYS A 105 -18.08 1.66 -0.25
N LEU A 106 -16.86 2.13 -0.53
CA LEU A 106 -16.14 3.05 0.34
C LEU A 106 -16.50 4.50 0.00
N PRO A 107 -16.32 5.46 0.94
CA PRO A 107 -16.62 6.87 0.71
C PRO A 107 -15.98 7.41 -0.57
N GLU A 108 -16.71 8.20 -1.36
CA GLU A 108 -16.17 8.79 -2.59
C GLU A 108 -14.87 9.56 -2.32
N LYS A 109 -14.80 10.26 -1.18
CA LYS A 109 -13.63 11.00 -0.71
C LYS A 109 -13.15 10.41 0.62
N MET A 110 -12.11 9.60 0.55
CA MET A 110 -11.45 9.05 1.73
C MET A 110 -10.42 10.02 2.28
N VAL A 111 -10.43 10.20 3.60
CA VAL A 111 -9.40 11.00 4.29
C VAL A 111 -8.14 10.16 4.39
N ILE A 112 -7.08 10.60 3.71
CA ILE A 112 -5.75 9.97 3.72
C ILE A 112 -4.75 10.97 4.32
N ILE A 113 -4.15 10.64 5.46
CA ILE A 113 -3.24 11.53 6.20
C ILE A 113 -1.82 10.97 6.18
N TRP A 114 -0.83 11.83 5.95
CA TRP A 114 0.59 11.46 6.03
C TRP A 114 1.18 11.79 7.41
N ASN A 115 1.61 10.76 8.14
CA ASN A 115 2.19 10.87 9.47
C ASN A 115 3.72 10.78 9.44
N LYS A 116 4.38 11.90 9.79
CA LYS A 116 5.86 12.04 9.84
C LYS A 116 6.53 11.27 10.98
N LYS A 117 5.79 10.95 12.04
CA LYS A 117 6.29 10.33 13.28
C LYS A 117 6.12 8.82 13.29
N MET A 118 5.23 8.28 12.46
CA MET A 118 4.97 6.84 12.38
C MET A 118 6.18 6.08 11.80
N ARG A 119 6.74 5.13 12.56
CA ARG A 119 7.91 4.33 12.16
C ARG A 119 7.75 2.82 12.34
N LYS A 120 6.65 2.37 12.95
CA LYS A 120 6.41 0.95 13.28
C LYS A 120 5.64 0.21 12.18
N THR A 121 4.76 0.91 11.47
CA THR A 121 3.93 0.39 10.38
C THR A 121 3.96 1.36 9.20
N ALA A 122 3.60 0.86 8.01
CA ALA A 122 3.45 1.66 6.80
C ALA A 122 2.15 2.46 6.78
N GLY A 123 1.11 1.95 7.44
CA GLY A 123 -0.17 2.61 7.62
C GLY A 123 -1.04 1.96 8.69
N TYR A 124 -2.19 2.57 8.95
CA TYR A 124 -3.33 1.97 9.65
C TYR A 124 -4.63 2.66 9.21
N CYS A 125 -5.75 1.94 9.32
CA CYS A 125 -7.08 2.50 9.19
C CYS A 125 -7.65 2.88 10.56
N VAL A 126 -8.33 4.03 10.65
CA VAL A 126 -9.09 4.48 11.81
C VAL A 126 -10.55 4.56 11.43
N THR A 127 -11.36 3.72 12.07
CA THR A 127 -12.81 3.73 11.93
C THR A 127 -13.46 4.28 13.19
N GLY A 128 -14.57 5.00 13.07
CA GLY A 128 -15.32 5.50 14.21
C GLY A 128 -16.75 5.86 13.85
N GLN A 129 -17.45 6.49 14.80
CA GLN A 129 -18.79 6.99 14.63
C GLN A 129 -18.86 8.43 15.17
N THR A 130 -19.58 9.31 14.49
CA THR A 130 -19.74 10.70 14.93
C THR A 130 -20.64 10.78 16.15
N GLU A 131 -20.31 11.67 17.09
CA GLU A 131 -21.13 11.99 18.25
C GLU A 131 -22.24 12.98 17.87
N SER A 132 -23.05 12.63 16.86
CA SER A 132 -24.19 13.40 16.39
C SER A 132 -25.48 12.61 16.58
N PRO A 133 -26.66 13.25 16.66
CA PRO A 133 -27.95 12.54 16.69
C PRO A 133 -28.11 11.54 15.54
N GLU A 134 -27.54 11.83 14.36
CA GLU A 134 -27.54 10.95 13.18
C GLU A 134 -26.31 10.02 13.07
N ALA A 135 -25.57 9.85 14.17
CA ALA A 135 -24.36 9.05 14.38
C ALA A 135 -23.85 8.28 13.13
N LYS A 136 -23.03 8.97 12.30
CA LYS A 136 -22.50 8.44 11.03
C LYS A 136 -21.18 7.73 11.25
N ARG A 137 -21.02 6.55 10.67
CA ARG A 137 -19.72 5.86 10.65
C ARG A 137 -18.76 6.59 9.72
N TYR A 138 -17.50 6.64 10.10
CA TYR A 138 -16.43 7.19 9.27
C TYR A 138 -15.22 6.25 9.30
N ALA A 139 -14.42 6.34 8.24
CA ALA A 139 -13.11 5.71 8.14
C ALA A 139 -12.10 6.72 7.59
N ARG A 140 -10.87 6.65 8.06
CA ARG A 140 -9.73 7.39 7.52
C ARG A 140 -8.50 6.50 7.50
N ILE A 141 -7.60 6.72 6.54
CA ILE A 141 -6.33 6.00 6.44
C ILE A 141 -5.20 6.93 6.83
N GLU A 142 -4.29 6.46 7.67
CA GLU A 142 -3.05 7.16 7.99
C GLU A 142 -1.85 6.40 7.46
N LEU A 143 -0.96 7.08 6.74
CA LEU A 143 0.20 6.52 6.07
C LEU A 143 1.50 7.10 6.61
N SER A 144 2.55 6.29 6.66
CA SER A 144 3.84 6.69 7.24
C SER A 144 4.72 7.32 6.18
N GLU A 145 5.19 8.55 6.41
CA GLU A 145 6.23 9.13 5.54
C GLU A 145 7.59 8.41 5.63
N ARG A 146 7.82 7.65 6.71
CA ARG A 146 9.10 6.99 6.99
C ARG A 146 9.16 5.55 6.50
N VAL A 147 8.01 4.90 6.34
CA VAL A 147 7.90 3.46 6.03
C VAL A 147 7.17 3.23 4.69
N CYS A 148 6.30 4.14 4.28
CA CYS A 148 5.62 4.16 2.98
C CYS A 148 6.29 5.21 2.07
N ASP A 149 7.50 4.90 1.62
CA ASP A 149 8.45 5.87 1.03
C ASP A 149 8.72 5.66 -0.48
N SER A 150 7.96 4.78 -1.13
CA SER A 150 8.03 4.53 -2.57
C SER A 150 6.65 4.23 -3.16
N ALA A 151 6.52 4.36 -4.48
CA ALA A 151 5.26 4.15 -5.19
C ALA A 151 4.71 2.72 -5.02
N ASP A 152 5.57 1.70 -5.10
CA ASP A 152 5.16 0.31 -4.88
C ASP A 152 4.69 0.08 -3.44
N ARG A 153 5.40 0.64 -2.45
CA ARG A 153 5.00 0.55 -1.04
C ARG A 153 3.66 1.22 -0.80
N LEU A 154 3.41 2.37 -1.43
CA LEU A 154 2.12 3.07 -1.36
C LEU A 154 1.00 2.27 -2.01
N ARG A 155 1.24 1.70 -3.19
CA ARG A 155 0.27 0.82 -3.88
C ARG A 155 -0.22 -0.29 -2.96
N ASP A 156 0.71 -1.02 -2.35
CA ASP A 156 0.40 -2.20 -1.53
C ASP A 156 -0.17 -1.82 -0.17
N THR A 157 0.39 -0.79 0.48
CA THR A 157 -0.09 -0.32 1.79
C THR A 157 -1.51 0.22 1.68
N LEU A 158 -1.79 1.06 0.68
CA LEU A 158 -3.08 1.74 0.61
C LEU A 158 -4.25 0.79 0.38
N VAL A 159 -4.09 -0.23 -0.49
CA VAL A 159 -5.14 -1.24 -0.67
C VAL A 159 -5.34 -2.07 0.60
N HIS A 160 -4.26 -2.39 1.32
CA HIS A 160 -4.34 -3.08 2.61
C HIS A 160 -5.16 -2.28 3.63
N GLU A 161 -4.84 -0.99 3.81
CA GLU A 161 -5.58 -0.17 4.77
C GLU A 161 -7.03 0.08 4.34
N ALA A 162 -7.29 0.19 3.04
CA ALA A 162 -8.65 0.32 2.51
C ALA A 162 -9.50 -0.93 2.75
N CYS A 163 -8.92 -2.13 2.83
CA CYS A 163 -9.66 -3.34 3.22
C CYS A 163 -10.15 -3.32 4.67
N HIS A 164 -9.51 -2.54 5.56
CA HIS A 164 -9.96 -2.38 6.95
C HIS A 164 -11.07 -1.32 7.09
N ALA A 165 -11.33 -0.52 6.05
CA ALA A 165 -12.23 0.64 6.08
C ALA A 165 -13.72 0.27 5.98
#